data_AF-V4YBE6-F1
#
_entry.id   AF-V4YBE6-F1
#
_cell.length_a   1.000
_cell.length_b   1.000
_cell.length_c   1.000
_cell.angle_alpha   90.00
_cell.angle_beta   90.00
_cell.angle_gamma   90.00
#
_symmetry.space_group_name_H-M   'P 1'
#
loop_
_entity.id
_entity.type
_entity.pdbx_description
1 polymer ?
#
loop_
_entity_poly.entity_id
_entity_poly.type
_entity_poly.pdbx_seq_one_letter_code
_entity_poly.pdbx_strand_id
1 'polypeptide(L)'
;MGRLRYLTKRFALALPVIWLGTSFTWFAIFMGPIDPAAVLVGQADPQATDQYQAVREQLGLTQPPLQQYLQFMTDMLTFDLG
;
A
#
# COMPACT_ATOMS: atom_id res chain seq x y z
N MET A 1 28.87 14.75 -20.22
CA MET A 1 27.56 15.09 -19.61
C MET A 1 27.72 14.96 -18.11
N GLY A 2 27.43 16.01 -17.33
CA GLY A 2 27.74 16.03 -15.89
C GLY A 2 27.13 14.85 -15.14
N ARG A 3 27.92 14.20 -14.27
CA ARG A 3 27.50 13.04 -13.45
C ARG A 3 26.19 13.31 -12.70
N LEU A 4 25.99 14.56 -12.26
CA LEU A 4 24.78 15.04 -11.61
C LEU A 4 23.54 14.97 -12.51
N ARG A 5 23.64 15.39 -13.78
CA ARG A 5 22.53 15.33 -14.76
C ARG A 5 22.12 13.89 -15.05
N TYR A 6 23.08 12.96 -15.09
CA TYR A 6 22.81 11.55 -15.27
C TYR A 6 22.11 10.94 -14.04
N LEU A 7 22.58 11.26 -12.82
CA LEU A 7 21.95 10.83 -11.57
C LEU A 7 20.51 11.35 -11.45
N THR A 8 20.28 12.65 -11.65
CA THR A 8 18.91 13.22 -11.60
C THR A 8 17.99 12.60 -12.64
N LYS A 9 18.48 12.37 -13.87
CA LYS A 9 17.69 11.69 -14.91
C LYS A 9 17.33 10.25 -14.49
N ARG A 10 18.26 9.54 -13.83
CA ARG A 10 18.03 8.18 -13.35
C ARG A 10 16.99 8.13 -12.23
N PHE A 11 17.07 9.04 -11.25
CA PHE A 11 16.07 9.14 -10.19
C PHE A 11 14.70 9.56 -10.73
N ALA A 12 14.66 10.53 -11.66
CA ALA A 12 13.42 10.94 -12.30
C ALA A 12 12.75 9.82 -13.11
N LEU A 13 13.53 8.92 -13.71
CA LEU A 13 13.00 7.73 -14.40
C LEU A 13 12.60 6.61 -13.43
N ALA A 14 13.26 6.50 -12.27
CA ALA A 14 12.93 5.52 -11.25
C ALA A 14 11.61 5.85 -10.53
N LEU A 15 11.35 7.14 -10.29
CA LEU A 15 10.14 7.61 -9.60
C LEU A 15 8.83 7.05 -10.19
N PRO A 16 8.53 7.19 -11.50
CA PRO A 16 7.30 6.66 -12.07
C PRO A 16 7.25 5.12 -12.06
N VAL A 17 8.39 4.45 -12.17
CA VAL A 17 8.44 2.98 -12.11
C VAL A 17 8.07 2.48 -10.72
N ILE A 18 8.65 3.09 -9.69
CA ILE A 18 8.35 2.77 -8.29
C ILE A 18 6.88 3.09 -8.00
N TRP A 19 6.44 4.29 -8.37
CA TRP A 19 5.06 4.72 -8.16
C TRP A 19 4.06 3.77 -8.83
N LEU A 20 4.23 3.45 -10.12
CA LEU A 20 3.36 2.50 -10.80
C LEU A 20 3.41 1.10 -10.18
N GLY A 21 4.59 0.63 -9.79
CA GLY A 21 4.77 -0.65 -9.13
C GLY A 21 3.99 -0.72 -7.81
N THR A 22 4.12 0.29 -6.97
CA THR A 22 3.44 0.31 -5.66
C THR A 22 1.96 0.60 -5.76
N SER A 23 1.51 1.46 -6.68
CA SER A 23 0.09 1.62 -6.99
C SER A 23 -0.53 0.31 -7.49
N PHE A 24 0.18 -0.43 -8.34
CA PHE A 24 -0.29 -1.71 -8.84
C PHE A 24 -0.33 -2.78 -7.74
N THR A 25 0.70 -2.86 -6.90
CA THR A 25 0.71 -3.76 -5.72
C THR A 25 -0.42 -3.40 -4.76
N TRP A 26 -0.62 -2.12 -4.45
CA TRP A 26 -1.72 -1.65 -3.61
C TRP A 26 -3.06 -2.06 -4.21
N PHE A 27 -3.27 -1.83 -5.52
CA PHE A 27 -4.50 -2.24 -6.19
C PHE A 27 -4.71 -3.76 -6.14
N ALA A 28 -3.66 -4.55 -6.37
CA ALA A 28 -3.76 -6.01 -6.33
C ALA A 28 -4.10 -6.54 -4.92
N ILE A 29 -3.62 -5.89 -3.86
CA ILE A 29 -3.84 -6.30 -2.46
C ILE A 29 -5.19 -5.82 -1.94
N PHE A 30 -5.52 -4.55 -2.17
CA PHE A 30 -6.68 -3.89 -1.53
C PHE A 30 -7.95 -3.90 -2.39
N MET A 31 -7.81 -3.96 -3.72
CA MET A 31 -8.92 -4.08 -4.67
C MET A 31 -9.00 -5.50 -5.27
N GLY A 32 -8.12 -6.40 -4.85
CA GLY A 32 -8.14 -7.80 -5.25
C GLY A 32 -9.30 -8.59 -4.64
N PRO A 33 -9.55 -9.82 -5.11
CA PRO A 33 -10.59 -10.69 -4.56
C PRO A 33 -10.24 -11.27 -3.19
N ILE A 34 -8.99 -11.10 -2.73
CA ILE A 34 -8.47 -11.64 -1.47
C ILE A 34 -8.53 -10.53 -0.42
N ASP A 35 -9.13 -10.81 0.74
CA ASP A 35 -9.12 -9.87 1.86
C ASP A 35 -7.79 -9.97 2.64
N PRO A 36 -6.93 -8.92 2.62
CA PRO A 36 -5.64 -8.97 3.31
C PRO A 36 -5.79 -9.09 4.83
N ALA A 37 -6.87 -8.56 5.44
CA ALA A 37 -7.10 -8.74 6.88
C ALA A 37 -7.41 -10.19 7.22
N ALA A 38 -8.17 -10.88 6.36
CA ALA A 38 -8.44 -12.30 6.53
C ALA A 38 -7.15 -13.13 6.36
N VAL A 39 -6.28 -12.77 5.43
CA VAL A 39 -4.98 -13.45 5.26
C VAL A 39 -4.08 -13.27 6.48
N LEU A 40 -4.02 -12.06 7.05
CA LEU A 40 -3.17 -11.75 8.20
C LEU A 40 -3.67 -12.40 9.51
N VAL A 41 -4.97 -12.56 9.67
CA VAL A 41 -5.58 -13.24 10.82
C VAL A 41 -5.64 -14.77 10.65
N GLY A 42 -5.55 -15.26 9.40
CA GLY A 42 -5.65 -16.69 9.04
C GLY A 42 -7.07 -17.10 8.61
N GLN A 43 -7.28 -18.39 8.31
CA GLN A 43 -8.57 -19.00 7.91
C GLN A 43 -9.61 -18.97 9.06
N ALA A 44 -9.88 -17.80 9.63
CA ALA A 44 -10.80 -17.63 10.73
C ALA A 44 -12.24 -17.61 10.19
N ASP A 45 -13.00 -18.58 10.69
CA ASP A 45 -14.44 -18.80 10.56
C ASP A 45 -15.28 -17.50 10.67
N PRO A 46 -16.51 -17.45 10.14
CA PRO A 46 -17.44 -16.29 10.13
C PRO A 46 -17.90 -15.73 11.49
N GLN A 47 -17.21 -16.06 12.59
CA GLN A 47 -17.36 -15.49 13.94
C GLN A 47 -16.25 -14.46 14.26
N ALA A 48 -15.72 -13.78 13.23
CA ALA A 48 -15.19 -12.42 13.25
C ALA A 48 -14.69 -11.90 14.61
N THR A 49 -13.57 -12.44 15.08
CA THR A 49 -12.84 -12.01 16.27
C THR A 49 -12.64 -10.49 16.26
N ASP A 50 -12.70 -9.80 17.40
CA ASP A 50 -12.34 -8.37 17.54
C ASP A 50 -10.99 -8.04 16.85
N GLN A 51 -10.10 -9.03 16.81
CA GLN A 51 -8.81 -8.97 16.12
C GLN A 51 -8.93 -8.73 14.61
N TYR A 52 -9.92 -9.32 13.93
CA TYR A 52 -10.14 -9.07 12.50
C TYR A 52 -10.58 -7.63 12.25
N GLN A 53 -11.49 -7.09 13.05
CA GLN A 53 -11.90 -5.69 12.93
C GLN A 53 -10.75 -4.73 13.25
N ALA A 54 -9.97 -5.02 14.29
CA ALA A 54 -8.77 -4.26 14.63
C ALA A 54 -7.74 -4.26 13.48
N VAL A 55 -7.50 -5.41 12.83
CA VAL A 55 -6.60 -5.50 11.67
C VAL A 55 -7.17 -4.73 10.48
N ARG A 56 -8.48 -4.78 10.23
CA ARG A 56 -9.12 -4.00 9.17
C ARG A 56 -8.97 -2.50 9.38
N GLU A 57 -9.13 -2.03 10.62
CA GLU A 57 -8.92 -0.63 10.97
C GLU A 57 -7.45 -0.23 10.83
N GLN A 58 -6.52 -1.05 11.29
CA GLN A 58 -5.07 -0.81 11.16
C GLN A 58 -4.62 -0.75 9.70
N LEU A 59 -5.18 -1.59 8.83
CA LEU A 59 -4.91 -1.58 7.39
C LEU A 59 -5.65 -0.44 6.65
N GLY A 60 -6.49 0.32 7.34
CA GLY A 60 -7.31 1.38 6.73
C GLY A 60 -8.41 0.85 5.81
N LEU A 61 -8.78 -0.44 5.91
CA LEU A 61 -9.83 -1.08 5.09
C LEU A 61 -11.25 -0.56 5.39
N THR A 62 -11.39 0.26 6.43
CA THR A 62 -12.64 0.95 6.80
C THR A 62 -12.81 2.29 6.11
N GLN A 63 -11.75 2.83 5.49
CA GLN A 63 -11.76 4.13 4.82
C GLN A 63 -12.13 4.00 3.34
N PRO A 64 -12.60 5.09 2.68
CA PRO A 64 -12.78 5.11 1.23
C PRO A 64 -11.48 4.75 0.49
N PRO A 65 -11.54 3.97 -0.61
CA PRO A 65 -10.33 3.49 -1.30
C PRO A 65 -9.37 4.60 -1.72
N LEU A 66 -9.91 5.75 -2.12
CA LEU A 66 -9.12 6.91 -2.54
C LEU A 66 -8.36 7.53 -1.35
N GLN A 67 -8.99 7.60 -0.16
CA GLN A 67 -8.32 8.08 1.05
C GLN A 67 -7.21 7.13 1.48
N GLN A 68 -7.50 5.82 1.49
CA GLN A 68 -6.53 4.78 1.83
C GLN A 68 -5.32 4.79 0.89
N TYR A 69 -5.54 4.99 -0.43
CA TYR A 69 -4.46 5.10 -1.40
C TYR A 69 -3.60 6.36 -1.19
N LEU A 70 -4.22 7.51 -0.93
CA LEU A 70 -3.49 8.75 -0.66
C LEU A 70 -2.65 8.64 0.63
N GLN A 71 -3.21 8.02 1.68
CA GLN A 71 -2.50 7.72 2.91
C GLN A 71 -1.29 6.82 2.61
N PHE A 72 -1.50 5.67 1.96
CA PHE A 72 -0.43 4.74 1.56
C PHE A 72 0.68 5.40 0.72
N MET A 73 0.31 6.27 -0.24
CA MET A 73 1.29 7.02 -1.03
C MET A 73 2.06 8.05 -0.20
N THR A 74 1.40 8.71 0.75
CA THR A 74 2.03 9.68 1.65
C THR A 74 3.03 8.99 2.56
N ASP A 75 2.60 7.91 3.21
CA ASP A 75 3.38 7.04 4.09
C ASP A 75 4.61 6.47 3.35
N MET A 76 4.43 6.06 2.09
CA MET A 76 5.55 5.62 1.25
C MET A 76 6.57 6.74 0.96
N LEU A 77 6.10 7.97 0.71
CA LEU A 77 6.96 9.13 0.44
C LEU A 77 7.66 9.65 1.69
N THR A 78 7.03 9.53 2.87
CA THR A 78 7.61 9.87 4.16
C THR A 78 8.47 8.76 4.74
N PHE A 79 8.52 7.59 4.07
CA PHE A 79 9.17 6.37 4.56
C PHE A 79 8.60 5.86 5.90
N ASP A 80 7.32 6.13 6.14
CA ASP A 80 6.56 5.65 7.28
C ASP A 80 5.84 4.36 6.90
N LEU A 81 6.51 3.21 7.02
CA LEU A 81 6.01 1.92 6.52
C LEU A 81 5.27 1.08 7.59
N GLY A 82 4.83 1.73 8.67
CA GLY A 82 4.22 1.09 9.84
C GLY A 82 5.15 0.99 11.04
#